data_AF-A0A5K0Z688-F1
#
_entry.id   AF-A0A5K0Z688-F1
#
_cell.length_a   1.000
_cell.length_b   1.000
_cell.length_c   1.000
_cell.angle_alpha   90.00
_cell.angle_beta   90.00
_cell.angle_gamma   90.00
#
_symmetry.space_group_name_H-M   'P 1'
#
loop_
_entity.id
_entity.type
_entity.pdbx_description
1 polymer ?
#
loop_
_entity_poly.entity_id
_entity_poly.type
_entity_poly.pdbx_seq_one_letter_code
_entity_poly.pdbx_strand_id
1 'polypeptide(L)' 'AIALKLGYPRANVQHFGSDEDVSSLLSISDLVIYGTFREEQSFPSFLIRAMCLGKPIVAPDLEMIRKH' A
#
# COMPACT_ATOMS: atom_id res chain seq x y z
N ALA A 1 0.72 6.97 19.73
CA ALA A 1 0.25 6.89 18.33
C ALA A 1 1.43 6.56 17.41
N ILE A 2 1.22 5.78 16.34
CA ILE A 2 2.27 5.34 15.40
C ILE A 2 3.06 6.52 14.79
N ALA A 3 2.39 7.63 14.44
CA ALA A 3 3.03 8.82 13.88
C ALA A 3 4.23 9.33 14.71
N LEU A 4 4.06 9.47 16.03
CA LEU A 4 5.12 9.95 16.92
C LEU A 4 6.28 8.96 17.05
N LYS A 5 6.01 7.65 17.00
CA LYS A 5 7.07 6.62 17.02
C LYS A 5 7.94 6.67 15.76
N LEU A 6 7.37 7.16 14.66
CA LEU A 6 8.05 7.33 13.37
C LEU A 6 8.60 8.76 13.18
N GLY A 7 8.50 9.64 14.19
CA GLY A 7 8.99 11.02 14.12
C GLY A 7 8.09 12.00 13.36
N TYR A 8 6.86 11.60 13.00
CA TYR A 8 5.92 12.46 12.29
C TYR A 8 5.02 13.26 13.24
N PRO A 9 4.57 14.45 12.83
CA PRO A 9 3.48 15.17 13.49
C PRO A 9 2.23 14.30 13.66
N ARG A 10 1.42 14.63 14.67
CA ARG A 10 0.11 13.97 14.87
C ARG A 10 -0.75 14.14 13.62
N ALA A 11 -1.58 13.14 13.33
CA ALA A 11 -2.46 13.04 12.16
C ALA A 11 -1.79 12.79 10.79
N ASN A 12 -0.46 12.86 10.66
CA ASN A 12 0.22 12.55 9.39
C ASN A 12 0.31 11.05 9.07
N VAL A 13 0.14 10.19 10.07
CA VAL A 13 0.10 8.74 9.89
C VAL A 13 -1.16 8.18 10.53
N GLN A 14 -1.98 7.55 9.71
CA GLN A 14 -3.14 6.78 10.14
C GLN A 14 -2.85 5.31 9.92
N HIS A 15 -3.07 4.50 10.95
CA HIS A 15 -2.93 3.05 10.87
C HIS A 15 -4.31 2.45 10.70
N PHE A 16 -4.48 1.69 9.63
CA PHE A 16 -5.72 1.03 9.28
C PHE A 16 -5.58 -0.47 9.54
N GLY A 17 -6.55 -1.04 10.25
CA GLY A 17 -6.57 -2.47 10.56
C GLY A 17 -7.01 -3.33 9.37
N SER A 18 -6.95 -4.65 9.55
CA SER A 18 -7.31 -5.64 8.51
C SER A 18 -8.79 -5.60 8.08
N ASP A 19 -9.68 -5.05 8.92
CA ASP A 19 -11.14 -5.00 8.69
C ASP A 19 -11.60 -3.73 7.97
N GLU A 20 -10.70 -2.79 7.66
CA GLU A 20 -11.09 -1.53 7.03
C GLU A 20 -11.27 -1.67 5.52
N ASP A 21 -12.22 -0.92 4.95
CA ASP A 21 -12.46 -0.93 3.50
C ASP A 21 -11.30 -0.27 2.75
N VAL A 22 -10.36 -1.12 2.37
CA VAL A 22 -9.18 -0.75 1.59
C VAL A 22 -9.55 -0.06 0.26
N SER A 23 -10.74 -0.30 -0.31
CA SER A 23 -11.19 0.43 -1.51
C SER A 23 -11.38 1.91 -1.26
N SER A 24 -12.03 2.25 -0.14
CA SER A 24 -12.29 3.63 0.23
C SER A 24 -10.99 4.38 0.52
N LEU A 25 -10.00 3.69 1.08
CA LEU A 25 -8.65 4.25 1.26
C LEU A 25 -7.93 4.47 -0.07
N LEU A 26 -8.02 3.51 -0.98
CA LEU A 26 -7.44 3.64 -2.31
C LEU A 26 -8.13 4.73 -3.14
N SER A 27 -9.43 4.94 -2.98
CA SER A 27 -10.17 5.94 -3.77
C SER A 27 -9.67 7.36 -3.49
N ILE A 28 -9.29 7.65 -2.24
CA ILE A 28 -8.77 8.95 -1.81
C ILE A 28 -7.25 9.08 -1.90
N SER A 29 -6.51 8.02 -2.24
CA SER A 29 -5.05 8.07 -2.32
C SER A 29 -4.56 8.64 -3.66
N ASP A 30 -3.45 9.38 -3.62
CA ASP A 30 -2.76 9.86 -4.82
C ASP A 30 -1.65 8.90 -5.29
N LEU A 31 -1.11 8.09 -4.37
CA LEU A 31 0.02 7.16 -4.61
C LEU A 31 -0.08 5.96 -3.66
N VAL A 32 0.30 4.78 -4.16
CA VAL A 32 0.44 3.57 -3.34
C VAL A 32 1.90 3.14 -3.29
N ILE A 33 2.42 2.93 -2.08
CA ILE A 33 3.78 2.41 -1.87
C ILE A 33 3.68 1.00 -1.31
N TYR A 34 4.15 0.02 -2.07
CA TYR A 34 4.29 -1.36 -1.63
C TYR A 34 5.68 -1.55 -1.02
N GLY A 35 5.77 -1.56 0.31
CA GLY A 35 7.06 -1.55 1.02
C GLY A 35 7.57 -2.92 1.48
N THR A 36 6.92 -4.03 1.13
CA THR A 36 7.39 -5.36 1.53
C THR A 36 8.45 -5.87 0.57
N PHE A 37 9.57 -6.33 1.12
CA PHE A 37 10.69 -6.94 0.39
C PHE A 37 10.65 -8.46 0.44
N ARG A 38 9.53 -9.05 0.87
CA ARG A 38 9.34 -10.50 0.90
C ARG A 38 8.77 -10.96 -0.43
N GLU A 39 9.37 -12.00 -0.99
CA GLU A 39 8.81 -12.69 -2.15
C GLU A 39 7.54 -13.43 -1.70
N GLU A 40 6.37 -13.01 -2.19
CA GLU A 40 5.11 -13.70 -1.93
C GLU A 40 4.81 -14.69 -3.06
N GLN A 41 3.95 -15.69 -2.78
CA GLN A 41 3.65 -16.75 -3.74
C GLN A 41 2.85 -16.28 -4.97
N SER A 42 2.15 -15.14 -4.85
CA SER A 42 1.24 -14.62 -5.88
C SER A 42 1.19 -13.11 -5.84
N PHE A 43 0.95 -12.47 -6.98
CA PHE A 43 0.83 -11.01 -7.07
C PHE A 43 -0.16 -10.44 -6.02
N PRO A 44 0.17 -9.38 -5.27
CA PRO A 44 -0.65 -8.93 -4.15
C PRO A 44 -1.99 -8.40 -4.63
N SER A 45 -3.10 -8.96 -4.11
CA SER A 45 -4.45 -8.59 -4.54
C SER A 45 -4.80 -7.12 -4.30
N PHE A 46 -4.22 -6.50 -3.27
CA PHE A 46 -4.35 -5.07 -3.02
C PHE A 46 -3.78 -4.21 -4.15
N LEU A 47 -2.65 -4.61 -4.75
CA LEU A 47 -2.06 -3.88 -5.87
C LEU A 47 -2.94 -3.97 -7.10
N ILE A 48 -3.58 -5.12 -7.35
CA ILE A 48 -4.58 -5.26 -8.42
C ILE A 48 -5.70 -4.24 -8.23
N ARG A 49 -6.22 -4.09 -7.00
CA ARG A 49 -7.28 -3.12 -6.69
C ARG A 49 -6.83 -1.67 -6.91
N ALA A 50 -5.59 -1.34 -6.52
CA ALA A 50 -5.00 -0.02 -6.79
C ALA A 50 -4.85 0.24 -8.29
N MET A 51 -4.40 -0.76 -9.07
CA MET A 51 -4.30 -0.69 -10.53
C MET A 51 -5.67 -0.48 -11.20
N CYS A 52 -6.71 -1.20 -10.76
CA CYS A 52 -8.07 -1.02 -11.27
C CYS A 52 -8.62 0.40 -11.02
N LEU A 53 -8.18 1.07 -9.96
CA LEU A 53 -8.51 2.45 -9.63
C LEU A 53 -7.58 3.47 -10.31
N GLY A 54 -6.65 3.03 -11.17
CA GLY A 54 -5.70 3.88 -11.87
C GLY A 54 -4.68 4.55 -10.95
N LYS A 55 -4.43 3.98 -9.76
CA LYS A 55 -3.51 4.56 -8.78
C LYS A 55 -2.07 4.29 -9.20
N PRO A 56 -1.18 5.30 -9.22
CA PRO A 56 0.24 5.05 -9.42
C PRO A 56 0.78 4.23 -8.24
N ILE A 57 1.68 3.29 -8.56
CA ILE A 57 2.25 2.34 -7.59
C ILE A 57 3.78 2.43 -7.64
N VAL A 58 4.40 2.57 -6.47
CA VAL A 58 5.83 2.36 -6.26
C VAL A 58 6.00 1.04 -5.53
N ALA A 59 6.77 0.12 -6.11
CA ALA A 59 7.05 -1.19 -5.54
C ALA A 59 8.53 -1.54 -5.72
N PRO A 60 9.11 -2.37 -4.83
CA PRO A 60 10.44 -2.92 -5.03
C PRO A 60 10.51 -3.83 -6.25
N ASP A 61 11.72 -3.96 -6.78
CA ASP A 61 12.03 -4.79 -7.94
C ASP A 61 12.08 -6.29 -7.58
N LEU A 62 10.95 -6.84 -7.15
CA LEU A 62 10.78 -8.25 -6.78
C LEU A 62 10.37 -9.08 -8.00
N GLU A 63 10.68 -10.39 -7.98
CA GLU A 63 10.38 -11.26 -9.11
C GLU A 63 8.86 -11.33 -9.39
N MET A 64 8.04 -11.44 -8.34
CA MET A 64 6.58 -11.44 -8.45
C MET A 64 6.02 -10.14 -9.06
N ILE A 65 6.67 -9.00 -8.78
CA ILE A 65 6.22 -7.69 -9.26
C ILE A 65 6.60 -7.52 -10.73
N ARG A 66 7.83 -7.84 -11.10
CA ARG A 66 8.33 -7.73 -12.49
C ARG A 66 7.59 -8.59 -13.51
N LYS A 67 6.91 -9.65 -13.06
CA LYS A 67 6.16 -10.57 -13.95
C LYS A 67 4.91 -9.93 -14.57
N HIS A 68 4.47 -8.77 -14.08
CA HIS A 68 3.24 -8.08 -14.49
C HIS A 68 3.52 -6.61 -14.81
#